data_AF-A0AAU3W3Y2-F1
#
_entry.id   AF-A0AAU3W3Y2-F1
#
_cell.length_a   1.000
_cell.length_b   1.000
_cell.length_c   1.000
_cell.angle_alpha   90.00
_cell.angle_beta   90.00
_cell.angle_gamma   90.00
#
_symmetry.space_group_name_H-M   'P 1'
#
loop_
_entity.id
_entity.type
_entity.pdbx_description
1 polymer ?
#
loop_
_entity_poly.entity_id
_entity_poly.type
_entity_poly.pdbx_seq_one_letter_code
_entity_poly.pdbx_strand_id
1 'polypeptide(L)'
;MSKTIRGVRLDPDGTLTDIQLPAATGLVEALRKQVDGWVEIAHYARPEGNRRLAVAVDADGALTKPENLYATSLVNALYLTQLPYPLYGPVVLLGALDDSRHHTDMPEPLHEVLPQVMDALKSRYTPSV
;
A
#
# COMPACT_ATOMS: atom_id res chain seq x y z
N MET A 1 21.23 -5.13 -15.72
CA MET A 1 19.89 -4.52 -15.63
C MET A 1 19.47 -4.53 -14.18
N SER A 2 19.14 -3.38 -13.61
CA SER A 2 18.63 -3.31 -12.24
C SER A 2 17.25 -3.96 -12.20
N LYS A 3 17.06 -4.97 -11.35
CA LYS A 3 15.77 -5.64 -11.18
C LYS A 3 14.76 -4.61 -10.66
N THR A 4 13.57 -4.56 -11.25
CA THR A 4 12.46 -3.74 -10.78
C THR A 4 11.36 -4.62 -10.20
N ILE A 5 10.52 -4.02 -9.36
CA ILE A 5 9.28 -4.60 -8.85
C ILE A 5 8.11 -3.69 -9.21
N ARG A 6 6.94 -4.29 -9.38
CA ARG A 6 5.67 -3.61 -9.61
C ARG A 6 4.95 -3.41 -8.29
N GLY A 7 4.48 -2.19 -8.07
CA GLY A 7 3.65 -1.81 -6.94
C GLY A 7 2.49 -0.94 -7.39
N VAL A 8 1.62 -0.60 -6.44
CA VAL A 8 0.49 0.31 -6.69
C VAL A 8 0.52 1.43 -5.67
N ARG A 9 0.53 2.68 -6.14
CA ARG A 9 0.27 3.84 -5.30
C ARG A 9 -1.25 4.00 -5.16
N LEU A 10 -1.72 4.07 -3.92
CA LEU A 10 -3.12 4.30 -3.58
C LEU A 10 -3.23 5.66 -2.88
N ASP A 11 -3.89 6.59 -3.55
CA ASP A 11 -4.15 7.93 -3.04
C ASP A 11 -5.34 7.95 -2.06
N PRO A 12 -5.43 8.97 -1.18
CA PRO A 12 -6.54 9.15 -0.24
C PRO A 12 -7.93 9.25 -0.88
N ASP A 13 -8.00 9.65 -2.15
CA ASP A 13 -9.25 9.71 -2.93
C ASP A 13 -9.66 8.36 -3.54
N GLY A 14 -8.85 7.31 -3.35
CA GLY A 14 -9.08 5.98 -3.91
C GLY A 14 -8.45 5.76 -5.30
N THR A 15 -7.71 6.74 -5.84
CA THR A 15 -7.00 6.58 -7.11
C THR A 15 -5.88 5.55 -6.97
N LEU A 16 -5.85 4.61 -7.92
CA LEU A 16 -4.79 3.61 -8.03
C LEU A 16 -3.86 3.98 -9.19
N THR A 17 -2.56 4.00 -8.94
CA THR A 17 -1.53 4.24 -9.95
C THR A 17 -0.51 3.11 -9.93
N ASP A 18 -0.38 2.39 -11.04
CA ASP A 18 0.67 1.39 -11.21
C ASP A 18 2.04 2.06 -11.28
N ILE A 19 2.99 1.53 -10.52
CA ILE A 19 4.36 2.06 -10.45
C ILE A 19 5.39 0.94 -10.58
N GLN A 20 6.56 1.30 -11.09
CA GLN A 20 7.74 0.43 -11.09
C GLN A 20 8.82 1.02 -10.20
N LEU A 21 9.38 0.19 -9.32
CA LEU A 21 10.37 0.58 -8.33
C LEU A 21 11.61 -0.31 -8.46
N PRO A 22 12.81 0.17 -8.09
CA PRO A 22 13.97 -0.69 -7.95
C PRO A 22 13.71 -1.79 -6.91
N ALA A 23 14.07 -3.05 -7.19
CA ALA A 23 13.84 -4.17 -6.27
C ALA A 23 14.79 -4.18 -5.05
N ALA A 24 15.89 -3.43 -5.11
CA ALA A 24 16.97 -3.46 -4.13
C ALA A 24 17.47 -2.04 -3.84
N THR A 25 18.75 -1.76 -4.12
CA THR A 25 19.33 -0.43 -3.93
C THR A 25 18.51 0.65 -4.64
N GLY A 26 18.13 1.69 -3.92
CA GLY A 26 17.30 2.77 -4.43
C GLY A 26 15.79 2.60 -4.18
N LEU A 27 15.33 1.47 -3.60
CA LEU A 27 13.90 1.26 -3.34
C LEU A 27 13.35 2.31 -2.37
N VAL A 28 14.03 2.56 -1.25
CA VAL A 28 13.57 3.55 -0.24
C VAL A 28 13.52 4.94 -0.84
N GLU A 29 14.55 5.34 -1.58
CA GLU A 29 14.60 6.64 -2.26
C GLU A 29 13.51 6.78 -3.32
N ALA A 30 13.18 5.70 -4.02
CA ALA A 30 12.07 5.67 -4.97
C ALA A 30 10.71 5.78 -4.26
N LEU A 31 10.53 5.07 -3.13
CA LEU A 31 9.31 5.12 -2.32
C LEU A 31 9.07 6.50 -1.72
N ARG A 32 10.12 7.21 -1.29
CA ARG A 32 9.99 8.59 -0.75
C ARG A 32 9.32 9.54 -1.74
N LYS A 33 9.57 9.35 -3.04
CA LYS A 33 8.96 10.15 -4.12
C LYS A 33 7.49 9.81 -4.35
N GLN A 34 7.01 8.68 -3.83
CA GLN A 34 5.62 8.24 -4.00
C GLN A 34 4.74 8.62 -2.81
N VAL A 35 5.30 8.61 -1.59
CA VAL A 35 4.57 8.92 -0.35
C VAL A 35 4.81 10.36 0.14
N ASP A 36 5.65 11.15 -0.54
CA ASP A 36 5.98 12.55 -0.23
C ASP A 36 6.51 12.76 1.21
N GLY A 37 7.48 11.96 1.63
CA GLY A 37 8.08 12.05 2.98
C GLY A 37 9.06 10.93 3.27
N TRP A 38 9.55 10.83 4.51
CA TRP A 38 10.29 9.65 4.94
C TRP A 38 9.40 8.41 4.88
N VAL A 39 10.00 7.27 4.55
CA VAL A 39 9.26 6.03 4.30
C VAL A 39 9.37 5.13 5.50
N GLU A 40 8.22 4.71 6.01
CA GLU A 40 8.08 3.50 6.83
C GLU A 40 7.44 2.40 6.00
N ILE A 41 7.93 1.16 6.12
CA ILE A 41 7.36 0.00 5.43
C ILE A 41 6.78 -0.97 6.44
N ALA A 42 5.46 -0.99 6.54
CA ALA A 42 4.72 -1.93 7.36
C ALA A 42 4.47 -3.23 6.58
N HIS A 43 4.52 -4.36 7.28
CA HIS A 43 4.31 -5.68 6.70
C HIS A 43 3.07 -6.31 7.32
N TYR A 44 2.07 -6.59 6.50
CA TYR A 44 0.81 -7.19 6.92
C TYR A 44 0.71 -8.60 6.36
N ALA A 45 0.35 -9.55 7.22
CA ALA A 45 0.16 -10.94 6.83
C ALA A 45 -1.02 -11.54 7.57
N ARG A 46 -1.81 -12.37 6.90
CA ARG A 46 -2.81 -13.19 7.62
C ARG A 46 -2.13 -14.15 8.59
N PRO A 47 -2.85 -14.60 9.64
CA PRO A 47 -2.35 -15.64 10.54
C PRO A 47 -1.91 -16.91 9.80
N GLU A 48 -2.60 -17.30 8.72
CA GLU A 48 -2.20 -18.43 7.86
C GLU A 48 -0.97 -18.17 6.98
N GLY A 49 -0.45 -16.94 6.95
CA GLY A 49 0.82 -16.58 6.33
C GLY A 49 0.84 -16.59 4.79
N ASN A 50 -0.25 -16.94 4.10
CA ASN A 50 -0.31 -17.04 2.64
C ASN A 50 -0.63 -15.72 1.92
N ARG A 51 -1.25 -14.77 2.62
CA ARG A 51 -1.58 -13.43 2.11
C ARG A 51 -0.72 -12.44 2.86
N ARG A 52 0.28 -11.91 2.16
CA ARG A 52 1.23 -10.95 2.70
C ARG A 52 1.30 -9.73 1.79
N LEU A 53 1.38 -8.56 2.40
CA LEU A 53 1.48 -7.29 1.71
C LEU A 53 2.44 -6.39 2.48
N ALA A 54 3.33 -5.70 1.78
CA ALA A 54 4.07 -4.60 2.35
C ALA A 54 3.41 -3.28 1.94
N VAL A 55 3.30 -2.35 2.88
CA VAL A 55 2.71 -1.03 2.67
C VAL A 55 3.72 0.01 3.10
N ALA A 56 4.16 0.81 2.13
CA ALA A 56 5.00 1.96 2.41
C ALA A 56 4.12 3.19 2.64
N VAL A 57 4.40 3.91 3.71
CA VAL A 57 3.67 5.12 4.13
C VAL A 57 4.64 6.24 4.44
N ASP A 58 4.13 7.47 4.47
CA ASP A 58 4.87 8.61 5.00
C ASP A 58 4.93 8.55 6.53
N ALA A 59 6.15 8.57 7.07
CA ALA A 59 6.43 8.52 8.50
C ALA A 59 6.44 9.90 9.17
N ASP A 60 6.67 11.00 8.43
CA ASP A 60 6.81 12.33 9.03
C ASP A 60 5.51 13.13 9.01
N GLY A 61 4.75 12.99 7.93
CA GLY A 61 3.58 13.81 7.62
C GLY A 61 2.24 13.12 7.85
N ALA A 62 2.21 11.96 8.52
CA ALA A 62 0.99 11.19 8.69
C ALA A 62 -0.17 12.05 9.21
N LEU A 63 0.04 12.81 10.30
CA LEU A 63 -1.05 13.61 10.89
C LEU A 63 -1.37 14.92 10.16
N THR A 64 -0.56 15.33 9.18
CA THR A 64 -0.80 16.56 8.38
C THR A 64 -1.43 16.27 7.03
N LYS A 65 -1.49 14.99 6.63
CA LYS A 65 -2.08 14.50 5.39
C LYS A 65 -3.51 14.02 5.62
N PRO A 66 -4.37 14.00 4.58
CA PRO A 66 -5.70 13.43 4.71
C PRO A 66 -5.65 11.93 5.00
N GLU A 67 -6.64 11.41 5.73
CA GLU A 67 -6.80 9.99 5.98
C GLU A 67 -7.01 9.22 4.68
N ASN A 68 -6.28 8.13 4.50
CA ASN A 68 -6.45 7.19 3.42
C ASN A 68 -7.31 6.01 3.90
N LEU A 69 -8.61 6.23 3.97
CA LEU A 69 -9.59 5.24 4.44
C LEU A 69 -9.68 4.03 3.49
N TYR A 70 -9.37 4.22 2.22
CA TYR A 70 -9.27 3.13 1.23
C TYR A 70 -8.12 2.17 1.58
N ALA A 71 -6.90 2.70 1.77
CA ALA A 71 -5.74 1.92 2.17
C ALA A 71 -5.94 1.25 3.54
N THR A 72 -6.47 2.01 4.49
CA THR A 72 -6.78 1.51 5.84
C THR A 72 -7.73 0.30 5.77
N SER A 73 -8.79 0.41 4.96
CA SER A 73 -9.79 -0.66 4.83
C SER A 73 -9.25 -1.88 4.10
N LEU A 74 -8.41 -1.66 3.07
CA LEU A 74 -7.72 -2.75 2.38
C LEU A 74 -6.83 -3.52 3.35
N VAL A 75 -6.02 -2.81 4.15
CA VAL A 75 -5.15 -3.44 5.15
C VAL A 75 -5.97 -4.18 6.22
N ASN A 76 -7.05 -3.58 6.73
CA ASN A 76 -7.94 -4.25 7.68
C ASN A 76 -8.54 -5.54 7.11
N ALA A 77 -8.96 -5.54 5.85
CA ALA A 77 -9.53 -6.72 5.19
C ALA A 77 -8.49 -7.82 4.92
N LEU A 78 -7.26 -7.41 4.60
CA LEU A 78 -6.15 -8.34 4.40
C LEU A 78 -5.68 -8.95 5.73
N TYR A 79 -5.48 -8.12 6.74
CA TYR A 79 -4.94 -8.49 8.06
C TYR A 79 -6.00 -9.07 9.01
N LEU A 80 -7.29 -9.01 8.64
CA LEU A 80 -8.43 -9.44 9.46
C LEU A 80 -8.48 -8.82 10.86
N THR A 81 -7.79 -7.69 11.03
CA THR A 81 -7.70 -6.95 12.29
C THR A 81 -7.82 -5.47 11.97
N GLN A 82 -8.58 -4.75 12.78
CA GLN A 82 -8.67 -3.31 12.65
C GLN A 82 -7.34 -2.67 13.10
N LEU A 83 -6.73 -1.87 12.23
CA LEU A 83 -5.61 -1.03 12.59
C LEU A 83 -6.03 -0.05 13.70
N PRO A 84 -5.18 0.19 14.71
CA PRO A 84 -5.49 1.11 15.79
C PRO A 84 -5.54 2.59 15.35
N TYR A 85 -5.09 2.89 14.13
CA TYR A 85 -5.10 4.20 13.50
C TYR A 85 -5.32 4.08 11.99
N PRO A 86 -5.88 5.12 11.34
CA PRO A 86 -5.93 5.17 9.89
C PRO A 86 -4.54 5.42 9.30
N LEU A 87 -4.32 4.93 8.08
CA LEU A 87 -3.18 5.35 7.26
C LEU A 87 -3.47 6.74 6.68
N TYR A 88 -2.44 7.52 6.42
CA TYR A 88 -2.57 8.90 5.96
C TYR A 88 -1.76 9.15 4.69
N GLY A 89 -2.29 10.02 3.83
CA GLY A 89 -1.67 10.38 2.57
C GLY A 89 -1.59 9.24 1.54
N PRO A 90 -0.84 9.44 0.46
CA PRO A 90 -0.58 8.39 -0.50
C PRO A 90 0.21 7.24 0.15
N VAL A 91 -0.20 6.02 -0.13
CA VAL A 91 0.53 4.81 0.29
C VAL A 91 0.98 4.03 -0.93
N VAL A 92 2.01 3.20 -0.79
CA VAL A 92 2.43 2.26 -1.83
C VAL A 92 2.26 0.83 -1.35
N LEU A 93 1.56 0.04 -2.15
CA LEU A 93 1.33 -1.38 -1.96
C LEU A 93 2.39 -2.18 -2.73
N LEU A 94 3.09 -3.07 -2.03
CA LEU A 94 4.16 -3.92 -2.56
C LEU A 94 3.95 -5.38 -2.17
N GLY A 95 4.56 -6.28 -2.94
CA GLY A 95 4.75 -7.65 -2.49
C GLY A 95 5.56 -7.72 -1.20
N ALA A 96 5.23 -8.70 -0.37
CA ALA A 96 5.97 -8.96 0.85
C ALA A 96 7.42 -9.41 0.56
N LEU A 97 8.21 -9.48 1.61
CA LEU A 97 9.59 -9.94 1.53
C LEU A 97 9.67 -11.41 1.11
N ASP A 98 10.57 -11.69 0.17
CA ASP A 98 11.01 -13.05 -0.16
C ASP A 98 12.00 -13.61 0.89
N ASP A 99 12.46 -14.85 0.70
CA ASP A 99 13.41 -15.51 1.60
C ASP A 99 14.77 -14.77 1.68
N SER A 100 15.08 -13.93 0.69
CA SER A 100 16.26 -13.07 0.65
C SER A 100 16.01 -11.68 1.23
N ARG A 101 14.84 -11.45 1.85
CA ARG A 101 14.42 -10.16 2.42
C ARG A 101 14.35 -9.03 1.40
N HIS A 102 14.00 -9.34 0.16
CA HIS A 102 13.69 -8.34 -0.86
C HIS A 102 12.19 -8.25 -1.07
N HIS A 103 11.70 -7.02 -1.25
CA HIS A 103 10.32 -6.81 -1.68
C HIS A 103 10.11 -7.44 -3.05
N THR A 104 8.92 -8.01 -3.22
CA THR A 104 8.50 -8.67 -4.45
C THR A 104 7.47 -7.81 -5.18
N ASP A 105 7.10 -8.23 -6.39
CA ASP A 105 5.95 -7.68 -7.09
C ASP A 105 4.70 -7.78 -6.21
N MET A 106 3.85 -6.76 -6.29
CA MET A 106 2.50 -6.85 -5.77
C MET A 106 1.83 -8.14 -6.28
N PRO A 107 1.20 -8.95 -5.41
CA PRO A 107 0.59 -10.20 -5.83
C PRO A 107 -0.47 -9.96 -6.92
N GLU A 108 -0.34 -10.65 -8.06
CA GLU A 108 -1.21 -10.48 -9.23
C GLU A 108 -2.71 -10.65 -8.90
N PRO A 109 -3.16 -11.66 -8.12
CA PRO A 109 -4.56 -11.77 -7.77
C PRO A 109 -5.08 -10.58 -6.94
N LEU A 110 -4.22 -9.92 -6.16
CA LEU A 110 -4.60 -8.73 -5.41
C LEU A 110 -4.64 -7.50 -6.32
N HIS A 111 -3.70 -7.39 -7.26
CA HIS A 111 -3.65 -6.33 -8.26
C HIS A 111 -4.92 -6.31 -9.14
N GLU A 112 -5.39 -7.48 -9.59
CA GLU A 112 -6.58 -7.61 -10.43
C GLU A 112 -7.88 -7.19 -9.73
N VAL A 113 -8.01 -7.47 -8.43
CA VAL A 113 -9.23 -7.19 -7.66
C VAL A 113 -9.26 -5.79 -7.06
N LEU A 114 -8.10 -5.12 -6.94
CA LEU A 114 -7.97 -3.81 -6.33
C LEU A 114 -8.98 -2.78 -6.85
N PRO A 115 -9.17 -2.61 -8.18
CA PRO A 115 -10.13 -1.64 -8.70
C PRO A 115 -11.57 -1.91 -8.22
N GLN A 116 -11.97 -3.18 -8.20
CA GLN A 116 -13.30 -3.60 -7.73
C GLN A 116 -13.47 -3.33 -6.23
N VAL A 117 -12.42 -3.55 -5.44
CA VAL A 117 -12.42 -3.23 -4.00
C VAL A 117 -12.53 -1.72 -3.79
N MET A 118 -11.80 -0.90 -4.55
CA MET A 118 -11.89 0.56 -4.44
C MET A 118 -13.30 1.05 -4.82
N ASP A 119 -13.88 0.53 -5.90
CA ASP A 119 -15.24 0.87 -6.31
C ASP A 119 -16.30 0.50 -5.27
N ALA A 120 -16.18 -0.69 -4.66
CA ALA A 120 -17.05 -1.08 -3.55
C ALA A 120 -16.94 -0.12 -2.35
N LEU A 121 -15.72 0.33 -2.04
CA LEU A 121 -15.45 1.26 -0.95
C LEU A 121 -15.88 2.70 -1.24
N LYS A 122 -15.93 3.13 -2.52
CA LYS A 122 -16.38 4.48 -2.89
C LYS A 122 -17.76 4.81 -2.32
N SER A 123 -18.69 3.85 -2.35
CA SER A 123 -20.04 4.01 -1.78
C SER A 123 -20.06 4.30 -0.28
N ARG A 124 -18.99 3.92 0.44
CA ARG A 124 -18.85 4.10 1.89
C ARG A 124 -18.18 5.42 2.26
N TYR A 125 -17.33 5.96 1.39
CA TYR A 125 -16.52 7.15 1.66
C TYR A 125 -16.94 8.38 0.86
N THR A 126 -17.81 8.23 -0.14
CA THR A 126 -18.47 9.36 -0.78
C THR A 126 -19.61 9.82 0.12
N PRO A 127 -19.66 11.09 0.55
CA PRO A 127 -20.80 11.60 1.31
C PRO A 127 -22.08 11.47 0.47
N SER A 128 -23.15 10.95 1.05
CA SER A 128 -24.49 11.09 0.48
C SER A 128 -24.79 12.58 0.36
N VAL A 129 -25.01 13.05 -0.87
CA VAL A 129 -25.44 14.43 -1.17
C VAL A 129 -26.84 14.66 -0.61
#